data_AF-A0A173MQG9-F1
#
_entry.id   AF-A0A173MQG9-F1
#
_cell.length_a   1.000
_cell.length_b   1.000
_cell.length_c   1.000
_cell.angle_alpha   90.00
_cell.angle_beta   90.00
_cell.angle_gamma   90.00
#
_symmetry.space_group_name_H-M   'P 1'
#
loop_
_entity.id
_entity.type
_entity.pdbx_description
1 polymer ?
#
loop_
_entity_poly.entity_id
_entity_poly.type
_entity_poly.pdbx_seq_one_letter_code
_entity_poly.pdbx_strand_id
1 'polypeptide(L)'
;MKVSPSKENILKKIRQALSNPVPVPFPHSEGTESIFKPAQQELEVEFAENFTSLQGRFVFCENEQELVQQLQALIVSKEWKQLYCREEQMKTALQQSGFSIPFNAPDVYSSDAAITTCEWLVARTGSIIMSSAQPSGRTTSVYTPIHICVAYTDQLVYDIKDALLGVKERYPRNIPSLITLATGPSRTADIEKTLVTGVHGPKEVFCFLVERTAP
;
A
#
# COMPACT_ATOMS: atom_id res chain seq x y z
N MET A 1 -32.39 -28.20 22.01
CA MET A 1 -31.18 -28.90 21.52
C MET A 1 -30.42 -29.46 22.72
N LYS A 2 -30.22 -30.78 22.82
CA LYS A 2 -29.42 -31.38 23.90
C LYS A 2 -27.95 -30.96 23.73
N VAL A 3 -27.39 -30.30 24.74
CA VAL A 3 -25.97 -29.92 24.77
C VAL A 3 -25.15 -31.21 24.83
N SER A 4 -24.12 -31.35 23.99
CA SER A 4 -23.28 -32.55 23.99
C SER A 4 -22.42 -32.61 25.26
N PRO A 5 -22.09 -33.81 25.77
CA PRO A 5 -21.23 -33.97 26.95
C PRO A 5 -19.88 -33.25 26.81
N SER A 6 -19.33 -33.21 25.59
CA SER A 6 -18.09 -32.49 25.28
C SER A 6 -18.23 -30.98 25.45
N LYS A 7 -19.34 -30.40 24.97
CA LYS A 7 -19.62 -28.97 25.11
C LYS A 7 -19.80 -28.58 26.58
N GLU A 8 -20.44 -29.45 27.36
CA GLU A 8 -20.65 -29.22 28.80
C GLU A 8 -19.33 -29.27 29.59
N ASN A 9 -18.46 -30.22 29.26
CA ASN A 9 -17.11 -30.31 29.84
C ASN A 9 -16.23 -29.09 29.51
N ILE A 10 -16.28 -28.60 28.27
CA ILE A 10 -15.56 -27.38 27.86
C ILE A 10 -16.08 -26.18 28.65
N LEU A 11 -17.40 -25.98 28.71
CA LEU A 11 -18.00 -24.87 29.44
C LEU A 11 -17.71 -24.94 30.94
N LYS A 12 -17.68 -26.15 31.53
CA LYS A 12 -17.29 -26.36 32.92
C LYS A 12 -15.85 -25.94 33.17
N LYS A 13 -14.90 -26.32 32.30
CA LYS A 13 -13.49 -25.91 32.38
C LYS A 13 -13.32 -24.40 32.24
N ILE A 14 -14.04 -23.76 31.30
CA ILE A 14 -14.01 -22.30 31.12
C ILE A 14 -14.53 -21.60 32.38
N ARG A 15 -15.68 -22.02 32.93
CA ARG A 15 -16.21 -21.45 34.18
C ARG A 15 -15.24 -21.63 35.35
N GLN A 16 -14.59 -22.79 35.46
CA GLN A 16 -13.62 -23.07 36.51
C GLN A 16 -12.35 -22.21 36.37
N ALA A 17 -11.89 -21.97 35.15
CA ALA A 17 -10.77 -21.07 34.88
C ALA A 17 -11.12 -19.59 35.15
N LEU A 18 -12.37 -19.18 34.89
CA LEU A 18 -12.86 -17.84 35.19
C LEU A 18 -13.10 -17.61 36.69
N SER A 19 -13.45 -18.65 37.46
CA SER A 19 -13.65 -18.53 38.91
C SER A 19 -12.36 -18.30 39.70
N ASN A 20 -11.23 -18.80 39.19
CA ASN A 20 -9.90 -18.58 39.76
C ASN A 20 -9.01 -17.97 38.65
N PRO A 21 -9.08 -16.64 38.44
CA PRO A 21 -8.27 -15.99 37.43
C PRO A 21 -6.79 -16.28 37.71
N VAL A 22 -6.13 -16.91 36.75
CA VAL A 22 -4.68 -17.12 36.80
C VAL A 22 -4.03 -15.73 36.79
N PRO A 23 -3.08 -15.43 37.69
CA PRO A 23 -2.36 -14.17 37.63
C PRO A 23 -1.74 -14.03 36.24
N VAL A 24 -2.00 -12.91 35.58
CA VAL A 24 -1.39 -12.63 34.28
C VAL A 24 0.12 -12.59 34.51
N PRO A 25 0.92 -13.41 33.82
CA PRO A 25 2.36 -13.52 34.11
C PRO A 25 3.11 -12.20 33.91
N PHE A 26 2.53 -11.26 33.15
CA PHE A 26 3.08 -9.95 32.86
C PHE A 26 1.97 -8.88 32.92
N PRO A 27 1.52 -8.46 34.12
CA PRO A 27 0.41 -7.52 34.26
C PRO A 27 0.74 -6.12 33.72
N HIS A 28 2.03 -5.81 33.51
CA HIS A 28 2.53 -4.57 32.91
C HIS A 28 2.89 -4.70 31.43
N SER A 29 2.81 -5.88 30.81
CA SER A 29 3.03 -6.01 29.36
C SER A 29 1.80 -5.64 28.52
N GLU A 30 0.64 -5.44 29.17
CA GLU A 30 -0.55 -4.83 28.56
C GLU A 30 -0.43 -3.29 28.55
N GLY A 31 0.72 -2.77 28.16
CA GLY A 31 0.85 -1.34 27.86
C GLY A 31 0.14 -1.02 26.56
N THR A 32 -0.71 0.01 26.54
CA THR A 32 -1.20 0.64 25.30
C THR A 32 -0.13 1.53 24.65
N GLU A 33 1.05 1.65 25.27
CA GLU A 33 2.17 2.40 24.72
C GLU A 33 2.68 1.77 23.43
N SER A 34 2.90 2.62 22.42
CA SER A 34 3.47 2.17 21.15
C SER A 34 4.87 1.60 21.39
N ILE A 35 5.06 0.34 21.01
CA ILE A 35 6.40 -0.29 20.96
C ILE A 35 7.26 0.38 19.87
N PHE A 36 6.62 1.00 18.88
CA PHE A 36 7.30 1.70 17.80
C PHE A 36 7.68 3.12 18.20
N LYS A 37 8.90 3.51 17.81
CA LYS A 37 9.36 4.89 17.94
C LYS A 37 8.38 5.82 17.20
N PRO A 38 8.10 7.02 17.72
CA PRO A 38 7.30 8.02 16.99
C PRO A 38 8.09 8.58 15.80
N ALA A 39 7.37 9.20 14.85
CA ALA A 39 7.97 9.92 13.73
C ALA A 39 8.95 10.98 14.25
N GLN A 40 10.13 11.05 13.63
CA GLN A 40 11.19 11.99 14.01
C GLN A 40 11.27 13.20 13.07
N GLN A 41 10.58 13.12 11.95
CA GLN A 41 10.57 14.10 10.86
C GLN A 41 9.21 14.09 10.16
N GLU A 42 9.07 14.91 9.12
CA GLU A 42 7.86 14.95 8.27
C GLU A 42 7.62 13.58 7.60
N LEU A 43 6.35 13.21 7.46
CA LEU A 43 5.95 11.87 6.99
C LEU A 43 6.40 11.63 5.55
N GLU A 44 6.43 12.67 4.74
CA GLU A 44 6.90 12.71 3.36
C GLU A 44 8.38 12.29 3.30
N VAL A 45 9.21 12.88 4.17
CA VAL A 45 10.64 12.61 4.23
C VAL A 45 10.89 11.20 4.75
N GLU A 46 10.22 10.80 5.84
CA GLU A 46 10.35 9.46 6.40
C GLU A 46 9.87 8.37 5.42
N PHE A 47 8.76 8.62 4.69
CA PHE A 47 8.32 7.74 3.62
C PHE A 47 9.36 7.64 2.50
N ALA A 48 9.86 8.78 2.02
CA ALA A 48 10.82 8.83 0.92
C ALA A 48 12.10 8.05 1.24
N GLU A 49 12.66 8.22 2.44
CA GLU A 49 13.86 7.51 2.89
C GLU A 49 13.61 6.00 3.00
N ASN A 50 12.53 5.60 3.68
CA ASN A 50 12.21 4.19 3.87
C ASN A 50 11.87 3.51 2.54
N PHE A 51 11.06 4.14 1.68
CA PHE A 51 10.72 3.63 0.36
C PHE A 51 11.95 3.50 -0.55
N THR A 52 12.86 4.48 -0.51
CA THR A 52 14.11 4.45 -1.28
C THR A 52 15.06 3.37 -0.76
N SER A 53 15.14 3.15 0.55
CA SER A 53 15.93 2.06 1.15
C SER A 53 15.48 0.67 0.66
N LEU A 54 14.20 0.54 0.28
CA LEU A 54 13.60 -0.65 -0.31
C LEU A 54 13.76 -0.73 -1.82
N GLN A 55 14.55 0.15 -2.43
CA GLN A 55 14.75 0.30 -3.88
C GLN A 55 13.52 0.84 -4.63
N GLY A 56 12.55 1.40 -3.91
CA GLY A 56 11.51 2.23 -4.51
C GLY A 56 12.10 3.54 -5.04
N ARG A 57 11.46 4.11 -6.07
CA ARG A 57 11.84 5.41 -6.63
C ARG A 57 10.80 6.45 -6.24
N PHE A 58 11.17 7.34 -5.33
CA PHE A 58 10.29 8.39 -4.85
C PHE A 58 10.41 9.66 -5.69
N VAL A 59 9.29 10.33 -5.91
CA VAL A 59 9.20 11.59 -6.63
C VAL A 59 8.16 12.47 -5.93
N PHE A 60 8.53 13.70 -5.57
CA PHE A 60 7.60 14.69 -5.03
C PHE A 60 7.18 15.67 -6.13
N CYS A 61 5.91 16.06 -6.14
CA CYS A 61 5.33 17.03 -7.06
C CYS A 61 4.51 18.04 -6.27
N GLU A 62 4.75 19.34 -6.48
CA GLU A 62 4.04 20.43 -5.83
C GLU A 62 2.57 20.53 -6.27
N ASN A 63 2.23 19.95 -7.43
CA ASN A 63 0.88 19.95 -7.98
C ASN A 63 0.74 18.94 -9.13
N GLU A 64 -0.47 18.82 -9.67
CA GLU A 64 -0.81 17.88 -10.75
C GLU A 64 -0.13 18.23 -12.09
N GLN A 65 0.22 19.50 -12.34
CA GLN A 65 0.95 19.87 -13.56
C GLN A 65 2.38 19.35 -13.51
N GLU A 66 3.04 19.49 -12.36
CA GLU A 66 4.37 18.92 -12.14
C GLU A 66 4.35 17.39 -12.19
N LEU A 67 3.34 16.76 -11.58
CA LEU A 67 3.11 15.31 -11.71
C LEU A 67 3.13 14.89 -13.18
N VAL A 68 2.29 15.53 -14.01
CA VAL A 68 2.17 15.20 -15.43
C VAL A 68 3.49 15.41 -16.16
N GLN A 69 4.17 16.53 -15.92
CA GLN A 69 5.45 16.84 -16.56
C GLN A 69 6.50 15.77 -16.23
N GLN A 70 6.69 15.47 -14.95
CA GLN A 70 7.70 14.52 -14.50
C GLN A 70 7.35 13.08 -14.91
N LEU A 71 6.08 12.69 -14.83
CA LEU A 71 5.61 11.39 -15.26
C LEU A 71 5.81 11.18 -16.77
N GLN A 72 5.48 12.18 -17.60
CA GLN A 72 5.73 12.11 -19.05
C GLN A 72 7.22 12.04 -19.37
N ALA A 73 8.04 12.87 -18.71
CA ALA A 73 9.48 12.84 -18.89
C ALA A 73 10.07 11.46 -18.55
N LEU A 74 9.61 10.85 -17.45
CA LEU A 74 10.00 9.51 -17.05
C LEU A 74 9.63 8.48 -18.13
N ILE A 75 8.37 8.46 -18.56
CA ILE A 75 7.85 7.49 -19.54
C ILE A 75 8.61 7.60 -20.87
N VAL A 76 8.86 8.83 -21.35
CA VAL A 76 9.63 9.07 -22.58
C VAL A 76 11.08 8.61 -22.41
N SER A 77 11.72 8.96 -21.30
CA SER A 77 13.13 8.59 -21.03
C SER A 77 13.35 7.08 -20.93
N LYS A 78 12.32 6.36 -20.48
CA LYS A 78 12.33 4.90 -20.33
C LYS A 78 11.82 4.17 -21.57
N GLU A 79 11.35 4.92 -22.58
CA GLU A 79 10.78 4.40 -23.82
C GLU A 79 9.61 3.42 -23.61
N TRP A 80 8.83 3.59 -22.54
CA TRP A 80 7.63 2.77 -22.31
C TRP A 80 6.52 3.18 -23.27
N LYS A 81 5.99 2.20 -24.00
CA LYS A 81 5.02 2.41 -25.09
C LYS A 81 3.64 1.89 -24.74
N GLN A 82 3.55 0.86 -23.90
CA GLN A 82 2.32 0.21 -23.49
C GLN A 82 1.98 0.59 -22.05
N LEU A 83 1.23 1.68 -21.88
CA LEU A 83 0.78 2.13 -20.56
C LEU A 83 -0.57 1.54 -20.21
N TYR A 84 -0.68 1.03 -18.99
CA TYR A 84 -1.92 0.51 -18.44
C TYR A 84 -2.42 1.37 -17.27
N CYS A 85 -3.68 1.76 -17.29
CA CYS A 85 -4.34 2.34 -16.12
C CYS A 85 -5.82 1.92 -16.11
N ARG A 86 -6.24 1.24 -15.04
CA ARG A 86 -7.60 0.74 -14.89
C ARG A 86 -8.55 1.76 -14.26
N GLU A 87 -8.01 2.79 -13.64
CA GLU A 87 -8.77 3.75 -12.83
C GLU A 87 -9.18 4.96 -13.68
N GLU A 88 -10.43 5.00 -14.12
CA GLU A 88 -10.96 6.06 -15.00
C GLU A 88 -10.80 7.47 -14.41
N GLN A 89 -10.97 7.61 -13.09
CA GLN A 89 -10.79 8.90 -12.41
C GLN A 89 -9.34 9.38 -12.52
N MET A 90 -8.36 8.49 -12.34
CA MET A 90 -6.95 8.83 -12.47
C MET A 90 -6.59 9.20 -13.92
N LYS A 91 -7.07 8.42 -14.90
CA LYS A 91 -6.88 8.76 -16.32
C LYS A 91 -7.42 10.14 -16.65
N THR A 92 -8.63 10.44 -16.19
CA THR A 92 -9.29 11.73 -16.41
C THR A 92 -8.50 12.87 -15.77
N ALA A 93 -8.08 12.71 -14.51
CA ALA A 93 -7.30 13.73 -13.79
C ALA A 93 -5.96 14.05 -14.47
N LEU A 94 -5.24 13.01 -14.90
CA LEU A 94 -3.99 13.18 -15.65
C LEU A 94 -4.23 13.90 -16.97
N GLN A 95 -5.25 13.50 -17.75
CA GLN A 95 -5.57 14.13 -19.04
C GLN A 95 -6.00 15.60 -18.88
N GLN A 96 -6.80 15.91 -17.85
CA GLN A 96 -7.19 17.29 -17.53
C GLN A 96 -6.00 18.16 -17.16
N SER A 97 -4.97 17.55 -16.56
CA SER A 97 -3.72 18.21 -16.18
C SER A 97 -2.69 18.25 -17.31
N GLY A 98 -3.05 17.80 -18.52
CA GLY A 98 -2.23 17.89 -19.73
C GLY A 98 -1.52 16.61 -20.16
N PHE A 99 -1.79 15.46 -19.53
CA PHE A 99 -1.14 14.20 -19.88
C PHE A 99 -1.53 13.72 -21.28
N SER A 100 -0.55 13.64 -22.18
CA SER A 100 -0.79 13.37 -23.61
C SER A 100 -0.45 11.94 -24.08
N ILE A 101 0.16 11.11 -23.23
CA ILE A 101 0.54 9.74 -23.59
C ILE A 101 -0.69 8.82 -23.45
N PRO A 102 -1.03 8.01 -24.46
CA PRO A 102 -2.22 7.16 -24.39
C PRO A 102 -2.04 5.95 -23.46
N PHE A 103 -3.11 5.58 -22.76
CA PHE A 103 -3.23 4.29 -22.06
C PHE A 103 -3.70 3.21 -23.06
N ASN A 104 -2.75 2.66 -23.80
CA ASN A 104 -2.98 1.79 -24.96
C ASN A 104 -2.72 0.29 -24.70
N ALA A 105 -2.23 -0.08 -23.52
CA ALA A 105 -1.99 -1.49 -23.20
C ALA A 105 -3.33 -2.25 -23.17
N PRO A 106 -3.47 -3.36 -23.94
CA PRO A 106 -4.72 -4.10 -24.03
C PRO A 106 -5.07 -4.84 -22.73
N ASP A 107 -4.03 -5.25 -21.99
CA ASP A 107 -4.14 -5.86 -20.68
C ASP A 107 -2.93 -5.52 -19.81
N VAL A 108 -2.97 -5.94 -18.54
CA VAL A 108 -1.88 -5.69 -17.59
C VAL A 108 -0.59 -6.45 -17.94
N TYR A 109 -0.68 -7.62 -18.58
CA TYR A 109 0.46 -8.52 -18.83
C TYR A 109 1.33 -8.04 -20.00
N SER A 110 0.70 -7.35 -20.95
CA SER A 110 1.33 -6.74 -22.13
C SER A 110 1.75 -5.28 -21.91
N SER A 111 1.60 -4.77 -20.69
CA SER A 111 1.99 -3.41 -20.33
C SER A 111 3.49 -3.32 -19.99
N ASP A 112 4.12 -2.22 -20.41
CA ASP A 112 5.47 -1.87 -19.97
C ASP A 112 5.43 -1.31 -18.55
N ALA A 113 4.43 -0.48 -18.28
CA ALA A 113 4.18 0.12 -16.98
C ALA A 113 2.69 0.27 -16.70
N ALA A 114 2.32 0.17 -15.42
CA ALA A 114 0.96 0.44 -14.99
C ALA A 114 0.88 1.51 -13.90
N ILE A 115 -0.14 2.36 -14.01
CA ILE A 115 -0.41 3.45 -13.09
C ILE A 115 -1.62 3.11 -12.21
N THR A 116 -1.48 3.27 -10.90
CA THR A 116 -2.55 3.07 -9.91
C THR A 116 -2.61 4.22 -8.90
N THR A 117 -3.75 4.35 -8.22
CA THR A 117 -3.81 5.06 -6.93
C THR A 117 -3.49 4.11 -5.77
N CYS A 118 -3.44 4.66 -4.56
CA CYS A 118 -3.40 3.90 -3.31
C CYS A 118 -4.52 4.35 -2.36
N GLU A 119 -4.76 3.55 -1.33
CA GLU A 119 -5.56 3.95 -0.16
C GLU A 119 -4.76 4.93 0.70
N TRP A 120 -3.56 4.49 1.12
CA TRP A 120 -2.68 5.16 2.07
C TRP A 120 -1.21 4.83 1.76
N LEU A 121 -0.31 5.69 2.23
CA LEU A 121 1.12 5.45 2.30
C LEU A 121 1.55 5.35 3.77
N VAL A 122 2.39 4.37 4.09
CA VAL A 122 2.92 4.18 5.45
C VAL A 122 4.37 4.62 5.49
N ALA A 123 4.63 5.76 6.14
CA ALA A 123 5.94 6.40 6.19
C ALA A 123 7.00 5.50 6.84
N ARG A 124 6.69 4.93 8.00
CA ARG A 124 7.64 4.14 8.80
C ARG A 124 8.18 2.90 8.08
N THR A 125 7.40 2.34 7.15
CA THR A 125 7.78 1.12 6.42
C THR A 125 8.02 1.35 4.94
N GLY A 126 7.81 2.57 4.41
CA GLY A 126 7.85 2.84 2.98
C GLY A 126 6.88 1.96 2.21
N SER A 127 5.65 1.79 2.71
CA SER A 127 4.67 0.86 2.11
C SER A 127 3.52 1.60 1.43
N ILE A 128 3.08 1.08 0.29
CA ILE A 128 1.88 1.51 -0.42
C ILE A 128 0.74 0.56 -0.03
N ILE A 129 -0.38 1.11 0.44
CA ILE A 129 -1.59 0.37 0.79
C ILE A 129 -2.56 0.41 -0.38
N MET A 130 -3.04 -0.75 -0.81
CA MET A 130 -4.05 -0.90 -1.85
C MET A 130 -5.17 -1.82 -1.37
N SER A 131 -6.36 -1.73 -1.96
CA SER A 131 -7.49 -2.58 -1.55
C SER A 131 -8.30 -3.14 -2.71
N SER A 132 -9.11 -4.17 -2.45
CA SER A 132 -10.08 -4.68 -3.44
C SER A 132 -11.25 -3.74 -3.72
N ALA A 133 -11.39 -2.62 -2.98
CA ALA A 133 -12.37 -1.58 -3.30
C ALA A 133 -11.90 -0.66 -4.43
N GLN A 134 -10.58 -0.59 -4.69
CA GLN A 134 -10.04 0.15 -5.83
C GLN A 134 -10.18 -0.66 -7.13
N PRO A 135 -10.43 -0.02 -8.29
CA PRO A 135 -10.58 -0.73 -9.57
C PRO A 135 -9.39 -1.61 -9.95
N SER A 136 -8.17 -1.20 -9.59
CA SER A 136 -6.92 -1.91 -9.86
C SER A 136 -6.70 -3.14 -8.97
N GLY A 137 -7.34 -3.18 -7.79
CA GLY A 137 -7.14 -4.23 -6.79
C GLY A 137 -5.65 -4.49 -6.52
N ARG A 138 -5.29 -5.78 -6.38
CA ARG A 138 -3.88 -6.22 -6.29
C ARG A 138 -3.24 -6.56 -7.63
N THR A 139 -4.02 -6.67 -8.70
CA THR A 139 -3.54 -7.29 -9.95
C THR A 139 -2.60 -6.34 -10.67
N THR A 140 -2.98 -5.07 -10.79
CA THR A 140 -2.22 -4.09 -11.56
C THR A 140 -0.83 -3.85 -11.00
N SER A 141 -0.69 -3.73 -9.68
CA SER A 141 0.60 -3.49 -9.02
C SER A 141 1.54 -4.70 -9.01
N VAL A 142 1.01 -5.92 -9.19
CA VAL A 142 1.82 -7.15 -9.16
C VAL A 142 2.24 -7.61 -10.56
N TYR A 143 1.37 -7.51 -11.56
CA TYR A 143 1.63 -8.16 -12.86
C TYR A 143 2.37 -7.31 -13.87
N THR A 144 2.43 -6.00 -13.67
CA THR A 144 3.20 -5.13 -14.57
C THR A 144 4.69 -5.18 -14.20
N PRO A 145 5.62 -5.12 -15.17
CA PRO A 145 7.05 -5.00 -14.88
C PRO A 145 7.40 -3.73 -14.10
N ILE A 146 6.65 -2.64 -14.32
CA ILE A 146 6.87 -1.33 -13.71
C ILE A 146 5.58 -0.83 -13.10
N HIS A 147 5.57 -0.68 -11.76
CA HIS A 147 4.42 -0.12 -11.05
C HIS A 147 4.66 1.34 -10.72
N ILE A 148 3.75 2.22 -11.15
CA ILE A 148 3.76 3.64 -10.81
C ILE A 148 2.54 3.93 -9.93
N CYS A 149 2.78 4.25 -8.67
CA CYS A 149 1.74 4.69 -7.75
C CYS A 149 1.70 6.21 -7.71
N VAL A 150 0.52 6.79 -7.95
CA VAL A 150 0.26 8.21 -7.71
C VAL A 150 -0.53 8.34 -6.41
N ALA A 151 0.02 9.11 -5.48
CA ALA A 151 -0.52 9.33 -4.15
C ALA A 151 -0.53 10.83 -3.83
N TYR A 152 -1.29 11.22 -2.81
CA TYR A 152 -1.36 12.60 -2.33
C TYR A 152 -0.87 12.71 -0.88
N THR A 153 -0.39 13.88 -0.48
CA THR A 153 0.15 14.14 0.86
C THR A 153 -0.85 13.83 1.98
N ASP A 154 -2.14 14.04 1.76
CA ASP A 154 -3.21 13.70 2.70
C ASP A 154 -3.44 12.18 2.89
N GLN A 155 -2.76 11.34 2.11
CA GLN A 155 -2.77 9.89 2.22
C GLN A 155 -1.57 9.32 2.99
N LEU A 156 -0.69 10.16 3.52
CA LEU A 156 0.43 9.72 4.34
C LEU A 156 0.00 9.52 5.79
N VAL A 157 0.36 8.36 6.32
CA VAL A 157 0.26 8.05 7.75
C VAL A 157 1.57 7.47 8.23
N TYR A 158 1.79 7.54 9.54
CA TYR A 158 3.03 7.03 10.11
C TYR A 158 3.09 5.50 10.09
N ASP A 159 2.05 4.82 10.58
CA ASP A 159 2.05 3.37 10.80
C ASP A 159 0.92 2.62 10.07
N ILE A 160 1.09 1.31 9.90
CA ILE A 160 0.12 0.40 9.27
C ILE A 160 -1.21 0.44 10.02
N LYS A 161 -1.19 0.54 11.35
CA LYS A 161 -2.40 0.65 12.17
C LYS A 161 -3.25 1.85 11.72
N ASP A 162 -2.61 2.99 11.50
CA ASP A 162 -3.29 4.22 11.12
C ASP A 162 -3.87 4.11 9.71
N ALA A 163 -3.15 3.47 8.79
CA ALA A 163 -3.67 3.18 7.45
C ALA A 163 -4.90 2.27 7.49
N LEU A 164 -4.88 1.22 8.33
CA LEU A 164 -6.01 0.31 8.48
C LEU A 164 -7.22 1.00 9.14
N LEU A 165 -6.99 1.91 10.08
CA LEU A 165 -8.04 2.78 10.62
C LEU A 165 -8.62 3.68 9.54
N GLY A 166 -7.77 4.32 8.73
CA GLY A 166 -8.21 5.13 7.59
C GLY A 166 -9.04 4.32 6.56
N VAL A 167 -8.66 3.08 6.26
CA VAL A 167 -9.48 2.19 5.40
C VAL A 167 -10.83 1.90 6.07
N LYS A 168 -10.86 1.62 7.37
CA LYS A 168 -12.11 1.37 8.10
C LYS A 168 -13.03 2.59 8.12
N GLU A 169 -12.47 3.79 8.27
CA GLU A 169 -13.20 5.06 8.24
C GLU A 169 -13.74 5.39 6.85
N ARG A 170 -12.94 5.12 5.80
CA ARG A 170 -13.37 5.26 4.40
C ARG A 170 -14.49 4.30 4.03
N TYR A 171 -14.50 3.09 4.61
CA TYR A 171 -15.46 2.02 4.30
C TYR A 171 -16.19 1.49 5.55
N PRO A 172 -17.02 2.30 6.24
CA PRO A 172 -17.56 1.98 7.56
C PRO A 172 -18.50 0.77 7.59
N ARG A 173 -19.13 0.43 6.46
CA ARG A 173 -20.09 -0.67 6.33
C ARG A 173 -19.66 -1.79 5.39
N ASN A 174 -18.55 -1.60 4.67
CA ASN A 174 -18.13 -2.53 3.63
C ASN A 174 -16.61 -2.53 3.49
N ILE A 175 -15.92 -2.96 4.55
CA ILE A 175 -14.47 -3.07 4.58
C ILE A 175 -14.03 -3.95 3.39
N PRO A 176 -13.01 -3.53 2.61
CA PRO A 176 -12.52 -4.32 1.48
C PRO A 176 -12.17 -5.75 1.91
N SER A 177 -12.56 -6.73 1.10
CA SER A 177 -12.24 -8.14 1.34
C SER A 177 -10.74 -8.45 1.28
N LEU A 178 -9.95 -7.53 0.73
CA LEU A 178 -8.51 -7.60 0.61
C LEU A 178 -7.91 -6.21 0.83
N ILE A 179 -6.87 -6.15 1.67
CA ILE A 179 -5.97 -5.01 1.82
C ILE A 179 -4.56 -5.54 1.58
N THR A 180 -3.83 -4.89 0.68
CA THR A 180 -2.47 -5.28 0.26
C THR A 180 -1.48 -4.21 0.69
N LEU A 181 -0.34 -4.65 1.22
CA LEU A 181 0.79 -3.79 1.54
C LEU A 181 1.92 -4.11 0.55
N ALA A 182 2.26 -3.14 -0.30
CA ALA A 182 3.37 -3.24 -1.24
C ALA A 182 4.56 -2.44 -0.74
N THR A 183 5.68 -3.11 -0.45
CA THR A 183 6.84 -2.54 0.26
C THR A 183 8.08 -2.63 -0.65
N GLY A 184 8.11 -1.75 -1.66
CA GLY A 184 9.13 -1.72 -2.70
C GLY A 184 8.96 -2.79 -3.81
N PRO A 185 9.92 -2.90 -4.74
CA PRO A 185 9.91 -3.89 -5.82
C PRO A 185 9.92 -5.34 -5.32
N SER A 186 9.41 -6.25 -6.15
CA SER A 186 9.40 -7.68 -5.86
C SER A 186 10.83 -8.21 -5.81
N ARG A 187 11.18 -8.93 -4.73
CA ARG A 187 12.50 -9.51 -4.52
C ARG A 187 12.36 -10.93 -4.00
N THR A 188 13.12 -11.84 -4.61
CA THR A 188 13.28 -13.21 -4.11
C THR A 188 14.75 -13.40 -3.76
N ALA A 189 15.03 -13.77 -2.51
CA ALA A 189 16.38 -14.13 -2.04
C ALA A 189 16.68 -15.64 -2.23
N ASP A 190 15.74 -16.37 -2.84
CA ASP A 190 15.69 -17.83 -2.93
C ASP A 190 16.19 -18.39 -4.26
N ILE A 191 17.07 -17.66 -4.96
CA ILE A 191 17.81 -18.17 -6.11
C ILE A 191 19.29 -18.04 -5.78
N GLU A 192 19.91 -19.16 -5.39
CA GLU A 192 21.36 -19.29 -5.21
C GLU A 192 21.99 -18.28 -4.24
N LYS A 193 21.22 -17.78 -3.27
CA LYS A 193 21.61 -16.73 -2.29
C LYS A 193 21.90 -15.35 -2.90
N THR A 194 21.55 -15.15 -4.16
CA THR A 194 21.59 -13.84 -4.81
C THR A 194 20.21 -13.22 -4.81
N LEU A 195 20.15 -11.91 -4.51
CA LEU A 195 18.92 -11.15 -4.62
C LEU A 195 18.57 -10.98 -6.10
N VAL A 196 17.43 -11.53 -6.51
CA VAL A 196 16.87 -11.34 -7.85
C VAL A 196 15.58 -10.53 -7.74
N THR A 197 15.50 -9.43 -8.49
CA THR A 197 14.35 -8.50 -8.52
C THR A 197 13.39 -8.84 -9.66
N GLY A 198 12.08 -8.79 -9.38
CA GLY A 198 11.01 -8.87 -10.38
C GLY A 198 10.67 -10.26 -10.90
N VAL A 199 10.82 -11.30 -10.06
CA VAL A 199 10.44 -12.68 -10.40
C VAL A 199 8.93 -12.90 -10.24
N HIS A 200 8.32 -12.34 -9.19
CA HIS A 200 6.91 -12.55 -8.84
C HIS A 200 6.09 -11.25 -8.76
N GLY A 201 6.68 -10.14 -9.22
CA GLY A 201 6.06 -8.83 -9.15
C GLY A 201 6.87 -7.78 -9.92
N PRO A 202 6.59 -6.49 -9.71
CA PRO A 202 7.25 -5.42 -10.45
C PRO A 202 8.76 -5.39 -10.16
N LYS A 203 9.54 -5.14 -11.21
CA LYS A 203 11.00 -4.93 -11.17
C LYS A 203 11.34 -3.56 -10.63
N GLU A 204 10.53 -2.55 -10.97
CA GLU A 204 10.68 -1.18 -10.47
C GLU A 204 9.34 -0.69 -9.96
N VAL A 205 9.38 0.05 -8.85
CA VAL A 205 8.20 0.68 -8.25
C VAL A 205 8.51 2.15 -8.06
N PHE A 206 7.65 3.00 -8.61
CA PHE A 206 7.72 4.45 -8.49
C PHE A 206 6.56 4.93 -7.62
N CYS A 207 6.81 5.89 -6.74
CA CYS A 207 5.77 6.61 -6.00
C CYS A 207 5.91 8.09 -6.30
N PHE A 208 4.90 8.64 -6.97
CA PHE A 208 4.73 10.07 -7.15
C PHE A 208 3.81 10.57 -6.04
N LEU A 209 4.33 11.42 -5.17
CA LEU A 209 3.59 12.08 -4.11
C LEU A 209 3.26 13.50 -4.55
N VAL A 210 1.97 13.79 -4.68
CA VAL A 210 1.47 15.10 -5.07
C VAL A 210 1.02 15.87 -3.84
N GLU A 211 1.50 17.09 -3.69
CA GLU A 211 1.00 18.00 -2.68
C GLU A 211 -0.47 18.33 -2.97
N ARG A 212 -1.35 18.05 -2.00
CA ARG A 212 -2.72 18.52 -2.05
C ARG A 212 -2.83 19.78 -1.23
N THR A 213 -2.81 20.94 -1.89
CA THR A 213 -3.23 22.19 -1.26
C THR A 213 -4.64 22.00 -0.72
N ALA A 214 -4.83 22.23 0.59
CA ALA A 214 -6.16 22.23 1.17
C ALA A 214 -7.07 23.22 0.40
N PRO A 215 -8.34 22.87 0.16
CA PRO A 215 -9.29 23.78 -0.50
C PRO A 215 -9.50 25.08 0.28
#